data_AF-A0A7S2FWQ2-F1
#
_entry.id   AF-A0A7S2FWQ2-F1
#
_cell.length_a   1.000
_cell.length_b   1.000
_cell.length_c   1.000
_cell.angle_alpha   90.00
_cell.angle_beta   90.00
_cell.angle_gamma   90.00
#
_symmetry.space_group_name_H-M   'P 1'
#
loop_
_entity.id
_entity.type
_entity.pdbx_description
1 polymer ?
#
loop_
_entity_poly.entity_id
_entity_poly.type
_entity_poly.pdbx_seq_one_letter_code
_entity_poly.pdbx_strand_id
1 'polypeptide(L)'
;SIGTQAALVSGFMLTSLTGLNIEKEGSLPTHLFYVASYVGLLAHMHVVVSTLLVCNWAPGLALRGPTGSMARAFDATRGERGQINTIFIAGLFCFVAQTVLTAWVLDDDDLGHTIHTTIAGSVMAVATLGSVYYHAISMRGRFFSHPSSRERGSFFTRGCRWMMGCLKGTIDVDDNRSD
;
A
#
# COMPACT_ATOMS: atom_id res chain seq x y z
N SER A 1 -10.11 4.77 -7.15
CA SER A 1 -9.41 5.17 -5.91
C SER A 1 -8.22 4.23 -5.73
N ILE A 2 -7.02 4.74 -5.43
CA ILE A 2 -5.84 3.89 -5.19
C ILE A 2 -6.04 3.04 -3.92
N GLY A 3 -6.70 3.60 -2.90
CA GLY A 3 -7.01 2.87 -1.66
C GLY A 3 -7.90 1.66 -1.88
N THR A 4 -8.92 1.77 -2.74
CA THR A 4 -9.81 0.62 -3.04
C THR A 4 -9.08 -0.47 -3.82
N GLN A 5 -8.19 -0.10 -4.74
CA GLN A 5 -7.38 -1.07 -5.48
C GLN A 5 -6.40 -1.80 -4.55
N ALA A 6 -5.74 -1.06 -3.65
CA ALA A 6 -4.86 -1.65 -2.65
C ALA A 6 -5.60 -2.62 -1.72
N ALA A 7 -6.81 -2.27 -1.29
CA ALA A 7 -7.65 -3.14 -0.47
C ALA A 7 -7.99 -4.45 -1.20
N LEU A 8 -8.40 -4.38 -2.48
CA LEU A 8 -8.70 -5.56 -3.29
C LEU A 8 -7.47 -6.47 -3.46
N VAL A 9 -6.32 -5.91 -3.81
CA VAL A 9 -5.07 -6.67 -3.96
C VAL A 9 -4.69 -7.33 -2.64
N SER A 10 -4.76 -6.60 -1.52
CA SER A 10 -4.48 -7.17 -0.19
C SER A 10 -5.42 -8.33 0.17
N GLY A 11 -6.69 -8.26 -0.23
CA GLY A 11 -7.66 -9.33 -0.06
C GLY A 11 -7.29 -10.58 -0.86
N PHE A 12 -6.88 -10.41 -2.13
CA PHE A 12 -6.40 -11.53 -2.93
C PHE A 12 -5.16 -12.19 -2.33
N MET A 13 -4.20 -11.39 -1.85
CA MET A 13 -3.01 -11.91 -1.16
C MET A 13 -3.37 -12.74 0.07
N LEU A 14 -4.30 -12.25 0.90
CA LEU A 14 -4.75 -12.96 2.08
C LEU A 14 -5.46 -14.27 1.72
N THR A 15 -6.32 -14.25 0.70
CA THR A 15 -7.00 -15.46 0.21
C THR A 15 -6.00 -16.50 -0.31
N SER A 16 -4.98 -16.07 -1.07
CA SER A 16 -3.89 -16.97 -1.50
C SER A 16 -3.13 -17.56 -0.31
N LEU A 17 -2.87 -16.75 0.72
CA LEU A 17 -2.16 -17.18 1.92
C LEU A 17 -2.94 -18.24 2.72
N THR A 18 -4.26 -18.06 2.87
CA THR A 18 -5.11 -18.99 3.63
C THR A 18 -5.59 -20.19 2.81
N GLY A 19 -5.64 -20.05 1.49
CA GLY A 19 -6.14 -21.09 0.57
C GLY A 19 -5.09 -22.15 0.22
N LEU A 20 -3.79 -21.82 0.33
CA LEU A 20 -2.71 -22.74 0.03
C LEU A 20 -2.26 -23.47 1.29
N ASN A 21 -2.62 -24.74 1.39
CA ASN A 21 -2.11 -25.63 2.44
C ASN A 21 -0.80 -26.26 1.94
N ILE A 22 0.33 -25.62 2.23
CA ILE A 22 1.65 -26.07 1.77
C ILE A 22 2.14 -27.17 2.71
N GLU A 23 1.96 -28.43 2.31
CA GLU A 23 2.35 -29.60 3.10
C GLU A 23 3.88 -29.80 3.18
N LYS A 24 4.64 -29.16 2.27
CA LYS A 24 6.12 -29.14 2.27
C LYS A 24 6.67 -28.13 3.28
N GLU A 25 6.63 -28.51 4.55
CA GLU A 25 7.41 -27.83 5.61
C GLU A 25 8.92 -28.06 5.37
N GLY A 26 9.67 -26.96 5.20
CA GLY A 26 11.15 -26.99 5.18
C GLY A 26 11.82 -26.63 3.87
N SER A 27 11.08 -26.35 2.79
CA SER A 27 11.69 -25.84 1.56
C SER A 27 11.93 -24.32 1.64
N LEU A 28 13.10 -23.86 1.19
CA LEU A 28 13.42 -22.43 1.03
C LEU A 28 12.34 -21.63 0.26
N PRO A 29 11.75 -22.12 -0.85
CA PRO A 29 10.73 -21.36 -1.58
C PRO A 29 9.44 -21.18 -0.77
N THR A 30 9.05 -22.14 0.08
CA THR A 30 7.93 -21.99 1.00
C THR A 30 8.12 -20.81 1.95
N HIS A 31 9.31 -20.66 2.53
CA HIS A 31 9.62 -19.56 3.45
C HIS A 31 9.61 -18.21 2.75
N LEU A 32 10.22 -18.13 1.56
CA LEU A 32 10.22 -16.92 0.75
C LEU A 32 8.79 -16.51 0.33
N PHE A 33 7.93 -17.48 0.02
CA PHE A 33 6.52 -17.23 -0.28
C PHE A 33 5.78 -16.58 0.90
N TYR A 34 5.91 -17.12 2.11
CA TYR A 34 5.28 -16.55 3.30
C TYR A 34 5.78 -15.13 3.56
N VAL A 35 7.10 -14.92 3.56
CA VAL A 35 7.70 -13.60 3.82
C VAL A 35 7.27 -12.58 2.76
N ALA A 36 7.30 -12.93 1.47
CA ALA A 36 6.87 -12.04 0.39
C ALA A 36 5.37 -11.69 0.50
N SER A 37 4.54 -12.65 0.87
CA SER A 37 3.10 -12.46 1.07
C SER A 37 2.81 -11.49 2.21
N TYR A 38 3.46 -11.65 3.36
CA TYR A 38 3.28 -10.75 4.51
C TYR A 38 3.77 -9.33 4.20
N VAL A 39 4.94 -9.18 3.57
CA VAL A 39 5.51 -7.86 3.23
C VAL A 39 4.60 -7.12 2.24
N GLY A 40 4.10 -7.80 1.21
CA GLY A 40 3.17 -7.17 0.26
C GLY A 40 1.83 -6.82 0.90
N LEU A 41 1.29 -7.67 1.77
CA LEU A 41 0.04 -7.39 2.50
C LEU A 41 0.19 -6.17 3.41
N LEU A 42 1.29 -6.06 4.15
CA LEU A 42 1.59 -4.90 5.00
C LEU A 42 1.77 -3.62 4.17
N ALA A 43 2.44 -3.69 3.03
CA ALA A 43 2.61 -2.54 2.14
C ALA A 43 1.26 -2.03 1.59
N HIS A 44 0.38 -2.93 1.16
CA HIS A 44 -0.96 -2.56 0.68
C HIS A 44 -1.86 -2.04 1.81
N MET A 45 -1.82 -2.65 3.00
CA MET A 45 -2.55 -2.15 4.16
C MET A 45 -2.07 -0.75 4.57
N HIS A 46 -0.77 -0.48 4.50
CA HIS A 46 -0.26 0.87 4.75
C HIS A 46 -0.81 1.90 3.76
N VAL A 47 -0.92 1.56 2.48
CA VAL A 47 -1.54 2.40 1.45
C VAL A 47 -3.02 2.65 1.77
N VAL A 48 -3.77 1.61 2.13
CA VAL A 48 -5.19 1.73 2.50
C VAL A 48 -5.35 2.70 3.66
N VAL A 49 -4.63 2.49 4.77
CA VAL A 49 -4.70 3.37 5.95
C VAL A 49 -4.32 4.81 5.60
N SER A 50 -3.25 5.01 4.82
CA SER A 50 -2.82 6.35 4.41
C SER A 50 -3.89 7.05 3.56
N THR A 51 -4.53 6.33 2.64
CA THR A 51 -5.63 6.91 1.84
C THR A 51 -6.86 7.22 2.68
N LEU A 52 -7.19 6.39 3.67
CA LEU A 52 -8.31 6.64 4.58
C LEU A 52 -8.06 7.88 5.46
N LEU A 53 -6.84 8.03 5.97
CA LEU A 53 -6.43 9.23 6.70
C LEU A 53 -6.59 10.47 5.82
N VAL A 54 -6.05 10.45 4.59
CA VAL A 54 -6.21 11.57 3.65
C VAL A 54 -7.68 11.90 3.39
N CYS A 55 -8.52 10.89 3.14
CA CYS A 55 -9.94 11.09 2.87
C CYS A 55 -10.72 11.62 4.07
N ASN A 56 -10.35 11.23 5.30
CA ASN A 56 -11.02 11.69 6.51
C ASN A 56 -10.55 13.09 6.96
N TRP A 57 -9.27 13.40 6.76
CA TRP A 57 -8.68 14.67 7.19
C TRP A 57 -8.98 15.83 6.23
N ALA A 58 -9.08 15.55 4.93
CA ALA A 58 -9.40 16.57 3.91
C ALA A 58 -10.69 17.38 4.21
N PRO A 59 -11.85 16.76 4.51
CA PRO A 59 -13.07 17.50 4.85
C PRO A 59 -12.98 18.17 6.23
N GLY A 60 -12.29 17.56 7.21
CA GLY A 60 -12.13 18.14 8.55
C GLY A 60 -11.38 19.48 8.54
N LEU A 61 -10.35 19.59 7.70
CA LEU A 61 -9.60 20.83 7.48
C LEU A 61 -10.39 21.88 6.69
N ALA A 62 -11.32 21.45 5.84
CA ALA A 62 -12.17 22.35 5.06
C ALA A 62 -13.24 23.05 5.92
N LEU A 63 -13.76 22.37 6.94
CA LEU A 63 -14.85 22.88 7.79
C LEU A 63 -14.39 23.82 8.92
N ARG A 64 -13.13 23.72 9.37
CA ARG A 64 -12.61 24.48 10.53
C ARG A 64 -11.68 25.63 10.16
N GLY A 65 -11.44 25.85 8.86
CA GLY A 65 -10.46 26.82 8.39
C GLY A 65 -11.06 28.20 8.09
N PRO A 66 -10.29 29.30 8.27
CA PRO A 66 -10.68 30.62 7.79
C PRO A 66 -10.86 30.63 6.25
N THR A 67 -11.55 31.63 5.71
CA THR A 67 -11.82 31.78 4.28
C THR A 67 -10.55 31.55 3.44
N GLY A 68 -10.59 30.59 2.51
CA GLY A 68 -9.44 30.18 1.67
C GLY A 68 -8.65 28.95 2.17
N SER A 69 -8.92 28.42 3.37
CA SER A 69 -8.23 27.25 3.93
C SER A 69 -8.43 25.95 3.10
N MET A 70 -9.53 25.83 2.37
CA MET A 70 -9.82 24.66 1.53
C MET A 70 -8.79 24.45 0.42
N ALA A 71 -8.35 25.52 -0.25
CA ALA A 71 -7.35 25.45 -1.31
C ALA A 71 -6.00 24.98 -0.75
N ARG A 72 -5.60 25.52 0.41
CA ARG A 72 -4.35 25.14 1.09
C ARG A 72 -4.37 23.70 1.61
N ALA A 73 -5.51 23.24 2.15
CA ALA A 73 -5.68 21.85 2.58
C ALA A 73 -5.63 20.88 1.39
N PHE A 74 -6.18 21.27 0.25
CA PHE A 74 -6.13 20.49 -0.99
C PHE A 74 -4.70 20.36 -1.52
N ASP A 75 -3.93 21.45 -1.54
CA ASP A 75 -2.54 21.42 -2.00
C ASP A 75 -1.63 20.57 -1.11
N ALA A 76 -1.81 20.64 0.22
CA ALA A 76 -1.10 19.76 1.15
C ALA A 76 -1.41 18.28 0.88
N THR A 77 -2.70 17.97 0.67
CA THR A 77 -3.17 16.61 0.35
C THR A 77 -2.63 16.10 -0.98
N ARG A 78 -2.46 16.99 -1.96
CA ARG A 78 -1.91 16.64 -3.28
C ARG A 78 -0.45 16.20 -3.19
N GLY A 79 0.34 16.76 -2.28
CA GLY A 79 1.72 16.36 -2.02
C GLY A 79 1.83 14.94 -1.47
N GLU A 80 0.97 14.57 -0.53
CA GLU A 80 1.00 13.23 0.11
C GLU A 80 0.58 12.11 -0.85
N ARG A 81 -0.33 12.39 -1.80
CA ARG A 81 -0.75 11.42 -2.82
C ARG A 81 0.42 10.85 -3.62
N GLY A 82 1.47 11.65 -3.86
CA GLY A 82 2.67 11.19 -4.57
C GLY A 82 3.38 10.05 -3.84
N GLN A 83 3.53 10.19 -2.51
CA GLN A 83 4.18 9.17 -1.68
C GLN A 83 3.35 7.89 -1.59
N ILE A 84 2.03 8.02 -1.40
CA ILE A 84 1.09 6.89 -1.37
C ILE A 84 1.18 6.09 -2.68
N ASN A 85 1.27 6.79 -3.81
CA ASN A 85 1.40 6.15 -5.11
C ASN A 85 2.72 5.38 -5.26
N THR A 86 3.85 5.90 -4.76
CA THR A 86 5.13 5.18 -4.78
C THR A 86 5.09 3.90 -3.95
N ILE A 87 4.50 3.94 -2.76
CA ILE A 87 4.36 2.75 -1.89
C ILE A 87 3.41 1.73 -2.53
N PHE A 88 2.33 2.18 -3.17
CA PHE A 88 1.41 1.31 -3.89
C PHE A 88 2.09 0.55 -5.04
N ILE A 89 2.92 1.25 -5.82
CA ILE A 89 3.72 0.65 -6.90
C ILE A 89 4.72 -0.36 -6.32
N ALA A 90 5.38 -0.05 -5.20
CA ALA A 90 6.27 -0.97 -4.51
C ALA A 90 5.56 -2.24 -4.01
N GLY A 91 4.33 -2.10 -3.48
CA GLY A 91 3.49 -3.23 -3.08
C GLY A 91 3.10 -4.13 -4.26
N LEU A 92 2.80 -3.52 -5.41
CA LEU A 92 2.52 -4.23 -6.67
C LEU A 92 3.68 -5.15 -7.11
N PHE A 93 4.93 -4.72 -6.93
CA PHE A 93 6.09 -5.57 -7.19
C PHE A 93 6.13 -6.82 -6.28
N CYS A 94 5.83 -6.64 -4.99
CA CYS A 94 5.76 -7.75 -4.04
C CYS A 94 4.62 -8.71 -4.37
N PHE A 95 3.47 -8.19 -4.82
CA PHE A 95 2.33 -9.00 -5.26
C PHE A 95 2.64 -9.88 -6.48
N VAL A 96 3.35 -9.32 -7.47
CA VAL A 96 3.79 -10.10 -8.64
C VAL A 96 4.78 -11.18 -8.23
N ALA A 97 5.76 -10.85 -7.37
CA ALA A 97 6.71 -11.84 -6.85
C ALA A 97 6.00 -12.98 -6.08
N GLN A 98 5.00 -12.63 -5.25
CA GLN A 98 4.18 -13.59 -4.53
C GLN A 98 3.41 -14.51 -5.48
N THR A 99 2.84 -13.99 -6.56
CA THR A 99 2.13 -14.78 -7.58
C THR A 99 3.06 -15.79 -8.27
N VAL A 100 4.30 -15.40 -8.58
CA VAL A 100 5.29 -16.31 -9.19
C VAL A 100 5.70 -17.42 -8.22
N LEU A 101 5.98 -17.05 -6.96
CA LEU A 101 6.33 -18.02 -5.92
C LEU A 101 5.18 -18.99 -5.65
N THR A 102 3.93 -18.51 -5.73
CA THR A 102 2.72 -19.34 -5.60
C THR A 102 2.67 -20.41 -6.70
N ALA A 103 2.91 -20.01 -7.96
CA ALA A 103 2.92 -20.95 -9.09
C ALA A 103 4.01 -22.01 -8.92
N TRP A 104 5.19 -21.62 -8.41
CA TRP A 104 6.29 -22.55 -8.16
C TRP A 104 5.95 -23.56 -7.04
N VAL A 105 5.35 -23.10 -5.94
CA VAL A 105 5.03 -23.99 -4.81
C VAL A 105 3.94 -25.01 -5.14
N LEU A 106 3.05 -24.70 -6.10
CA LEU A 106 1.91 -25.54 -6.47
C LEU A 106 2.24 -26.63 -7.50
N ASP A 107 3.42 -26.60 -8.12
CA ASP A 107 3.84 -27.61 -9.10
C ASP A 107 4.19 -28.94 -8.38
N ASP A 108 3.20 -29.81 -8.24
CA ASP A 108 3.38 -31.25 -7.99
C ASP A 108 3.44 -32.05 -9.32
N ASP A 109 4.00 -33.26 -9.27
CA ASP A 109 4.66 -34.05 -10.34
C ASP A 109 3.88 -34.40 -11.65
N ASP A 110 2.76 -33.75 -11.97
CA ASP A 110 2.01 -33.94 -13.23
C ASP A 110 2.63 -33.17 -14.41
N LEU A 111 3.80 -33.67 -14.83
CA LEU A 111 4.79 -33.16 -15.80
C LEU A 111 4.28 -32.49 -17.10
N GLY A 112 3.01 -32.68 -17.49
CA GLY A 112 2.44 -32.15 -18.74
C GLY A 112 1.75 -30.78 -18.64
N HIS A 113 1.13 -30.43 -17.51
CA HIS A 113 0.37 -29.18 -17.36
C HIS A 113 1.13 -28.08 -16.60
N THR A 114 2.02 -28.50 -15.72
CA THR A 114 2.98 -27.77 -14.87
C THR A 114 3.85 -26.76 -15.65
N ILE A 115 4.30 -27.15 -16.85
CA ILE A 115 5.24 -26.32 -17.63
C ILE A 115 4.55 -25.10 -18.24
N HIS A 116 3.29 -25.23 -18.65
CA HIS A 116 2.53 -24.14 -19.26
C HIS A 116 2.16 -23.06 -18.24
N THR A 117 1.78 -23.46 -17.02
CA THR A 117 1.42 -22.53 -15.93
C THR A 117 2.64 -21.76 -15.44
N THR A 118 3.78 -22.41 -15.33
CA THR A 118 5.02 -21.78 -14.84
C THR A 118 5.66 -20.86 -15.89
N ILE A 119 5.62 -21.23 -17.18
CA ILE A 119 6.04 -20.33 -18.27
C ILE A 119 5.08 -19.15 -18.42
N ALA A 120 3.77 -19.37 -18.41
CA ALA A 120 2.80 -18.28 -18.50
C ALA A 120 2.91 -17.32 -17.30
N GLY A 121 3.08 -17.87 -16.09
CA GLY A 121 3.27 -17.08 -14.86
C GLY A 121 4.54 -16.24 -14.89
N SER A 122 5.66 -16.81 -15.35
CA SER A 122 6.93 -16.07 -15.46
C SER A 122 6.90 -15.01 -16.57
N VAL A 123 6.30 -15.29 -17.73
CA VAL A 123 6.12 -14.31 -18.81
C VAL A 123 5.22 -13.15 -18.36
N MET A 124 4.10 -13.46 -17.71
CA MET A 124 3.23 -12.44 -17.13
C MET A 124 3.96 -11.62 -16.06
N ALA A 125 4.74 -12.26 -15.20
CA ALA A 125 5.50 -11.56 -14.18
C ALA A 125 6.52 -10.60 -14.81
N VAL A 126 7.32 -11.03 -15.77
CA VAL A 126 8.30 -10.16 -16.46
C VAL A 126 7.60 -9.00 -17.18
N ALA A 127 6.50 -9.26 -17.86
CA ALA A 127 5.71 -8.21 -18.53
C ALA A 127 5.15 -7.19 -17.52
N THR A 128 4.65 -7.67 -16.37
CA THR A 128 4.10 -6.82 -15.32
C THR A 128 5.22 -6.02 -14.64
N LEU A 129 6.33 -6.66 -14.28
CA LEU A 129 7.52 -6.00 -13.71
C LEU A 129 8.07 -4.94 -14.66
N GLY A 130 8.14 -5.23 -15.96
CA GLY A 130 8.55 -4.28 -16.99
C GLY A 130 7.61 -3.08 -17.12
N SER A 131 6.30 -3.32 -17.14
CA SER A 131 5.28 -2.25 -17.20
C SER A 131 5.31 -1.36 -15.96
N VAL A 132 5.44 -1.96 -14.76
CA VAL A 132 5.52 -1.25 -13.48
C VAL A 132 6.83 -0.47 -13.38
N TYR A 133 7.96 -1.05 -13.80
CA TYR A 133 9.25 -0.36 -13.85
C TYR A 133 9.22 0.83 -14.81
N TYR A 134 8.65 0.65 -16.01
CA TYR A 134 8.45 1.74 -16.97
C TYR A 134 7.58 2.86 -16.39
N HIS A 135 6.48 2.52 -15.71
CA HIS A 135 5.62 3.49 -15.05
C HIS A 135 6.32 4.19 -13.88
N ALA A 136 7.14 3.48 -13.10
CA ALA A 136 7.92 4.04 -12.01
C ALA A 136 8.95 5.07 -12.53
N ILE A 137 9.63 4.78 -13.64
CA ILE A 137 10.56 5.72 -14.29
C ILE A 137 9.81 6.93 -14.86
N SER A 138 8.70 6.69 -15.57
CA SER A 138 7.87 7.76 -16.15
C SER A 138 7.35 8.71 -15.07
N MET A 139 6.92 8.16 -13.92
CA MET A 139 6.49 8.96 -12.77
C MET A 139 7.65 9.66 -12.08
N ARG A 140 8.84 9.03 -11.98
CA ARG A 140 10.05 9.67 -11.45
C ARG A 140 10.43 10.91 -12.28
N GLY A 141 10.37 10.83 -13.61
CA GLY A 141 10.66 11.97 -14.49
C GLY A 141 9.67 13.15 -14.34
N ARG A 142 8.39 12.85 -14.05
CA ARG A 142 7.35 13.88 -13.89
C ARG A 142 7.30 14.49 -12.48
N PHE A 143 7.64 13.72 -11.44
CA PHE A 143 7.57 14.18 -10.05
C PHE A 143 8.87 14.85 -9.54
N PHE A 144 10.05 14.42 -10.00
CA PHE A 144 11.32 14.97 -9.50
C PHE A 144 11.75 16.29 -10.15
N SER A 145 11.05 16.74 -11.20
CA SER A 145 11.32 18.04 -11.85
C SER A 145 10.78 19.25 -11.09
N HIS A 146 10.17 19.08 -9.91
CA HIS A 146 9.88 20.18 -8.99
C HIS A 146 10.81 20.12 -7.78
N PRO A 147 11.84 21.00 -7.70
CA PRO A 147 12.69 21.09 -6.52
C PRO A 147 11.93 21.88 -5.45
N SER A 148 11.17 21.20 -4.59
CA SER A 148 10.82 21.77 -3.29
C SER A 148 10.74 20.71 -2.19
N SER A 149 11.25 21.15 -1.04
CA SER A 149 11.09 20.66 0.34
C SER A 149 11.76 19.35 0.76
N ARG A 150 13.01 19.59 1.19
CA ARG A 150 13.89 18.92 2.16
C ARG A 150 13.27 18.71 3.58
N GLU A 151 11.94 18.61 3.74
CA GLU A 151 11.27 18.51 5.05
C GLU A 151 10.27 17.33 5.19
N ARG A 152 10.40 16.29 4.36
CA ARG A 152 9.45 15.16 4.32
C ARG A 152 9.52 14.16 5.50
N GLY A 153 10.42 14.34 6.45
CA GLY A 153 10.62 13.38 7.56
C GLY A 153 9.71 13.56 8.79
N SER A 154 8.97 14.67 8.91
CA SER A 154 8.28 15.00 10.17
C SER A 154 6.75 14.98 10.12
N PHE A 155 6.12 14.81 8.95
CA PHE A 155 4.67 14.97 8.85
C PHE A 155 3.88 13.76 9.38
N PHE A 156 4.35 12.52 9.14
CA PHE A 156 3.71 11.32 9.68
C PHE A 156 3.80 11.29 11.22
N THR A 157 4.95 11.68 11.79
CA THR A 157 5.14 11.76 13.25
C THR A 157 4.42 12.95 13.88
N ARG A 158 4.35 14.11 13.21
CA ARG A 158 3.58 15.27 13.70
C ARG A 158 2.07 15.04 13.58
N GLY A 159 1.61 14.39 12.51
CA GLY A 159 0.21 13.98 12.34
C GLY A 159 -0.26 13.05 13.45
N CYS A 160 0.50 11.99 13.76
CA CYS A 160 0.20 11.11 14.89
C CYS A 160 0.20 11.85 16.25
N ARG A 161 1.12 12.80 16.45
CA ARG A 161 1.21 13.58 17.70
C ARG A 161 0.03 14.57 17.83
N TRP A 162 -0.42 15.18 16.74
CA TRP A 162 -1.60 16.05 16.72
C TRP A 162 -2.90 15.25 16.93
N MET A 163 -2.97 14.05 16.35
CA MET A 163 -4.12 13.14 16.51
C MET A 163 -4.26 12.66 17.96
N MET A 164 -3.16 12.35 18.64
CA MET A 164 -3.18 12.08 20.09
C MET A 164 -3.59 13.30 20.92
N GLY A 165 -3.24 14.52 20.49
CA GLY A 165 -3.68 15.76 21.13
C GLY A 165 -5.18 16.01 21.00
N CYS A 166 -5.74 15.81 19.80
CA CYS A 166 -7.18 15.96 19.57
C CYS A 166 -8.01 14.87 20.25
N LEU A 167 -7.54 13.62 20.29
CA LEU A 167 -8.23 12.54 21.00
C LEU A 167 -8.37 12.87 22.49
N LYS A 168 -7.33 13.48 23.07
CA LYS A 168 -7.32 13.92 24.46
C LYS A 168 -8.33 15.04 24.71
N GLY A 169 -8.41 16.04 23.81
CA GLY A 169 -9.37 17.14 23.91
C GLY A 169 -10.85 16.73 23.77
N THR A 170 -11.17 15.62 23.10
CA THR A 170 -12.54 15.09 23.05
C THR A 170 -12.94 14.35 24.33
N ILE A 171 -11.99 13.74 25.06
CA ILE A 171 -12.28 13.05 26.32
C ILE A 171 -12.57 14.05 27.44
N ASP A 172 -11.87 15.19 27.46
CA ASP A 172 -12.09 16.24 28.46
C ASP A 172 -13.43 16.98 28.31
N VAL A 173 -14.10 16.89 27.15
CA VAL A 173 -15.40 17.55 26.92
C VAL A 173 -16.57 16.73 27.49
N ASP A 174 -16.42 15.41 27.64
CA ASP A 174 -17.47 14.57 28.23
C ASP A 174 -17.44 14.58 29.78
N ASP A 175 -16.30 14.87 30.42
CA ASP A 175 -16.20 14.89 31.89
C ASP A 175 -16.85 16.14 32.52
N ASN A 176 -16.97 17.23 31.75
CA ASN A 176 -17.48 18.53 32.21
C ASN A 176 -19.00 18.75 32.00
N ARG A 177 -19.74 17.68 31.67
CA ARG A 177 -21.21 17.74 31.44
C ARG A 177 -22.01 17.01 32.54
N SER A 178 -21.37 16.76 33.67
CA SER A 178 -21.89 15.95 34.79
C SER A 178 -22.47 16.78 35.95
N ASP A 179 -22.56 18.11 35.83
CA ASP A 179 -23.18 19.01 36.82
C ASP A 179 -24.37 19.79 36.23
#